data_AF-A0A822Z3L7-F1
#
_entry.id   AF-A0A822Z3L7-F1
#
_cell.length_a   1.000
_cell.length_b   1.000
_cell.length_c   1.000
_cell.angle_alpha   90.00
_cell.angle_beta   90.00
_cell.angle_gamma   90.00
#
_symmetry.space_group_name_H-M   'P 1'
#
loop_
_entity.id
_entity.type
_entity.pdbx_description
1 polymer ?
#
loop_
_entity_poly.entity_id
_entity_poly.type
_entity_poly.pdbx_seq_one_letter_code
_entity_poly.pdbx_strand_id
1 'polypeptide(L)'
;MVEVASSVVYDVLGQRAQDVDKPIIDYIINVLADEDFDWGAEGEGAFEALGELLIDSGCVTDYSECRSVCRRLSEKFGNHGLVKQKQAVRSLATPLRMFDGMDEEEAPKKKPQELDGPVLSERDRLKLERRKRKEERQREAQYQMHLAEMEAVKAGMPVVCVNHDSGAGGPAVKDIHMENFNVSVGGRDLIIDGSVTLSFGRHYGLVGRNGTGKTTFLRHMALHAIDGIPKNCQILHVEQEVVGDDTSALQCVLNSDVERTQLLEEEARLLALQREMEFEGATGKSNKNINGGTNKDNVSQRLEEIYKRLEFIDAYSAESRAASILAGVDVKSVIWVLI
;
A
#
# COMPACT_ATOMS: atom_id res chain seq x y z
N MET A 1 16.67 27.79 3.46
CA MET A 1 17.35 26.48 3.53
C MET A 1 17.42 25.78 2.19
N VAL A 2 16.31 25.68 1.46
CA VAL A 2 16.26 25.05 0.12
C VAL A 2 17.23 25.68 -0.89
N GLU A 3 17.39 27.01 -0.93
CA GLU A 3 18.36 27.67 -1.84
C GLU A 3 19.82 27.31 -1.53
N VAL A 4 20.18 27.22 -0.24
CA VAL A 4 21.52 26.82 0.20
C VAL A 4 21.73 25.33 -0.09
N ALA A 5 20.72 24.50 0.16
CA ALA A 5 20.75 23.07 -0.16
C ALA A 5 20.91 22.82 -1.66
N SER A 6 20.19 23.58 -2.49
CA SER A 6 20.33 23.55 -3.95
C SER A 6 21.76 23.86 -4.38
N SER A 7 22.34 24.96 -3.89
CA SER A 7 23.73 25.32 -4.20
C SER A 7 24.72 24.22 -3.79
N VAL A 8 24.54 23.59 -2.62
CA VAL A 8 25.44 22.53 -2.15
C VAL A 8 25.29 21.26 -2.97
N VAL A 9 24.07 20.88 -3.35
CA VAL A 9 23.80 19.70 -4.18
C VAL A 9 24.42 19.85 -5.56
N TYR A 10 24.24 21.01 -6.22
CA TYR A 10 24.85 21.28 -7.52
C TYR A 10 26.39 21.36 -7.45
N ASP A 11 26.95 21.84 -6.35
CA ASP A 11 28.40 21.90 -6.14
C ASP A 11 29.03 20.53 -5.84
N VAL A 12 28.28 19.58 -5.27
CA VAL A 12 28.78 18.22 -5.01
C VAL A 12 28.58 17.28 -6.21
N LEU A 13 27.42 17.35 -6.87
CA LEU A 13 27.08 16.50 -8.02
C LEU A 13 27.63 17.05 -9.35
N GLY A 14 27.94 18.35 -9.42
CA GLY A 14 28.62 18.96 -10.56
C GLY A 14 27.81 18.88 -11.87
N GLN A 15 28.50 18.62 -12.98
CA GLN A 15 27.88 18.51 -14.31
C GLN A 15 26.84 17.39 -14.39
N ARG A 16 27.00 16.31 -13.61
CA ARG A 16 26.07 15.18 -13.60
C ARG A 16 24.68 15.59 -13.08
N ALA A 17 24.58 16.62 -12.26
CA ALA A 17 23.30 17.16 -11.79
C ALA A 17 22.53 17.93 -12.87
N GLN A 18 23.20 18.36 -13.95
CA GLN A 18 22.58 19.10 -15.05
C GLN A 18 22.01 18.17 -16.12
N ASP A 19 22.54 16.95 -16.20
CA ASP A 19 22.09 15.91 -17.13
C ASP A 19 20.88 15.11 -16.61
N VAL A 20 20.54 15.30 -15.33
CA VAL A 20 19.44 14.61 -14.63
C VAL A 20 18.16 15.44 -14.69
N ASP A 21 17.02 14.76 -14.79
CA ASP A 21 15.70 15.41 -14.82
C ASP A 21 15.48 16.30 -13.60
N LYS A 22 15.02 17.55 -13.84
CA LYS A 22 14.77 18.56 -12.80
C LYS A 22 13.94 18.05 -11.61
N PRO A 23 12.86 17.26 -11.79
CA PRO A 23 12.10 16.73 -10.66
C PRO A 23 12.90 15.81 -9.72
N ILE A 24 13.88 15.08 -10.25
CA ILE A 24 14.73 14.19 -9.46
C ILE A 24 15.68 15.03 -8.60
N ILE A 25 16.28 16.07 -9.18
CA ILE A 25 17.16 16.99 -8.46
C ILE A 25 16.38 17.79 -7.41
N ASP A 26 15.18 18.28 -7.74
CA ASP A 26 14.31 18.97 -6.79
C ASP A 26 13.91 18.05 -5.63
N TYR A 27 13.66 16.77 -5.89
CA TYR A 27 13.42 15.78 -4.84
C TYR A 27 14.63 15.63 -3.91
N ILE A 28 15.83 15.44 -4.47
CA ILE A 28 17.09 15.32 -3.71
C ILE A 28 17.29 16.55 -2.82
N ILE A 29 17.13 17.76 -3.38
CA ILE A 29 17.28 19.02 -2.65
C ILE A 29 16.26 19.10 -1.51
N ASN A 30 15.00 18.76 -1.76
CA ASN A 30 13.94 18.83 -0.75
C ASN A 30 14.12 17.81 0.38
N VAL A 31 14.65 16.62 0.08
CA VAL A 31 14.97 15.61 1.10
C VAL A 31 16.10 16.12 2.00
N LEU A 32 17.18 16.64 1.41
CA LEU A 32 18.35 17.11 2.17
C LEU A 32 18.14 18.46 2.86
N ALA A 33 17.17 19.26 2.40
CA ALA A 33 16.82 20.55 3.01
C ALA A 33 15.85 20.43 4.20
N ASP A 34 15.35 19.23 4.51
CA ASP A 34 14.47 19.00 5.65
C ASP A 34 15.23 19.23 6.97
N GLU A 35 14.64 20.04 7.86
CA GLU A 35 15.25 20.40 9.15
C GLU A 35 15.42 19.20 10.09
N ASP A 36 14.61 18.16 9.89
CA ASP A 36 14.62 16.92 10.67
C ASP A 36 15.36 15.79 9.95
N PHE A 37 16.05 16.08 8.84
CA PHE A 37 16.80 15.07 8.09
C PHE A 37 17.95 14.48 8.92
N ASP A 38 17.93 13.17 9.14
CA ASP A 38 18.96 12.45 9.87
C ASP A 38 20.10 12.07 8.92
N TRP A 39 21.18 12.84 8.97
CA TRP A 39 22.36 12.60 8.12
C TRP A 39 23.13 11.33 8.49
N GLY A 40 22.91 10.77 9.68
CA GLY A 40 23.69 9.64 10.19
C GLY A 40 25.18 9.94 10.38
N ALA A 41 25.97 8.92 10.72
CA ALA A 41 27.42 9.04 10.81
C ALA A 41 28.03 9.09 9.40
N GLU A 42 28.90 10.08 9.14
CA GLU A 42 29.58 10.24 7.84
C GLU A 42 28.66 10.26 6.60
N GLY A 43 27.40 10.68 6.75
CA GLY A 43 26.43 10.73 5.65
C GLY A 43 25.71 9.41 5.34
N GLU A 44 25.76 8.43 6.24
CA GLU A 44 25.06 7.14 6.09
C GLU A 44 23.54 7.31 5.87
N GLY A 45 22.89 8.22 6.60
CA GLY A 45 21.46 8.48 6.42
C GLY A 45 21.12 9.08 5.05
N ALA A 46 22.04 9.85 4.45
CA ALA A 46 21.91 10.32 3.08
C ALA A 46 22.10 9.19 2.06
N PHE A 47 22.96 8.22 2.34
CA PHE A 47 23.14 7.04 1.49
C PHE A 47 21.92 6.11 1.55
N GLU A 48 21.33 5.89 2.73
CA GLU A 48 20.10 5.09 2.85
C GLU A 48 18.90 5.76 2.17
N ALA A 49 18.76 7.09 2.31
CA ALA A 49 17.61 7.81 1.77
C ALA A 49 17.69 8.06 0.26
N LEU A 50 18.89 8.24 -0.30
CA LEU A 50 19.08 8.71 -1.68
C LEU A 50 20.02 7.83 -2.51
N GLY A 51 20.66 6.81 -1.93
CA GLY A 51 21.72 6.07 -2.59
C GLY A 51 21.29 5.34 -3.86
N GLU A 52 20.16 4.64 -3.80
CA GLU A 52 19.58 3.96 -4.96
C GLU A 52 19.16 4.97 -6.04
N LEU A 53 18.50 6.07 -5.64
CA LEU A 53 18.07 7.13 -6.54
C LEU A 53 19.26 7.81 -7.25
N LEU A 54 20.37 8.02 -6.57
CA LEU A 54 21.58 8.63 -7.13
C LEU A 54 22.27 7.73 -8.16
N ILE A 55 22.16 6.42 -8.01
CA ILE A 55 22.71 5.43 -8.95
C ILE A 55 21.79 5.31 -10.17
N ASP A 56 20.48 5.15 -9.94
CA ASP A 56 19.50 4.98 -11.02
C ASP A 56 19.35 6.22 -11.90
N SER A 57 19.49 7.41 -11.30
CA SER A 57 19.49 8.68 -12.05
C SER A 57 20.78 8.96 -12.80
N GLY A 58 21.83 8.14 -12.63
CA GLY A 58 23.13 8.35 -13.26
C GLY A 58 23.95 9.49 -12.64
N CYS A 59 23.56 10.01 -11.47
CA CYS A 59 24.37 10.97 -10.73
C CYS A 59 25.71 10.36 -10.29
N VAL A 60 25.73 9.04 -10.07
CA VAL A 60 26.84 8.28 -9.53
C VAL A 60 26.96 6.93 -10.25
N THR A 61 28.19 6.44 -10.48
CA THR A 61 28.42 5.18 -11.21
C THR A 61 28.29 3.94 -10.34
N ASP A 62 28.71 4.02 -9.08
CA ASP A 62 28.81 2.86 -8.19
C ASP A 62 28.44 3.21 -6.74
N TYR A 63 28.04 2.20 -5.96
CA TYR A 63 27.75 2.33 -4.52
C TYR A 63 28.91 2.90 -3.70
N SER A 64 30.16 2.64 -4.10
CA SER A 64 31.36 3.20 -3.46
C SER A 64 31.49 4.71 -3.71
N GLU A 65 31.26 5.15 -4.96
CA GLU A 65 31.24 6.57 -5.30
C GLU A 65 30.06 7.27 -4.61
N CYS A 66 28.93 6.58 -4.46
CA CYS A 66 27.73 7.10 -3.80
C CYS A 66 28.00 7.42 -2.32
N ARG A 67 28.64 6.50 -1.60
CA ARG A 67 29.05 6.74 -0.20
C ARG A 67 30.01 7.94 -0.09
N SER A 68 30.93 8.10 -1.04
CA SER A 68 31.83 9.26 -1.08
C SER A 68 31.08 10.58 -1.33
N VAL A 69 30.07 10.56 -2.19
CA VAL A 69 29.20 11.71 -2.48
C VAL A 69 28.34 12.07 -1.26
N CYS A 70 27.70 11.09 -0.62
CA CYS A 70 26.90 11.28 0.59
C CYS A 70 27.73 11.83 1.77
N ARG A 71 28.98 11.36 1.93
CA ARG A 71 29.93 11.91 2.90
C ARG A 71 30.26 13.38 2.63
N ARG A 72 30.56 13.72 1.37
CA ARG A 72 30.84 15.10 0.94
C ARG A 72 29.63 16.02 1.11
N LEU A 73 28.43 15.52 0.84
CA LEU A 73 27.19 16.24 1.13
C LEU A 73 27.08 16.51 2.64
N SER A 74 27.25 15.50 3.48
CA SER A 74 27.19 15.65 4.95
C SER A 74 28.20 16.68 5.47
N GLU A 75 29.44 16.68 4.97
CA GLU A 75 30.48 17.64 5.36
C GLU A 75 30.12 19.08 4.94
N LYS A 76 29.67 19.29 3.69
CA LYS A 76 29.30 20.63 3.21
C LYS A 76 28.03 21.16 3.90
N PHE A 77 27.02 20.32 4.10
CA PHE A 77 25.83 20.71 4.86
C PHE A 77 26.15 20.99 6.33
N GLY A 78 27.12 20.26 6.91
CA GLY A 78 27.64 20.53 8.26
C GLY A 78 28.32 21.90 8.38
N ASN A 79 29.15 22.27 7.40
CA ASN A 79 29.82 23.57 7.36
C ASN A 79 28.84 24.75 7.22
N HIS A 80 27.67 24.53 6.61
CA HIS A 80 26.60 25.52 6.51
C HIS A 80 25.69 25.58 7.75
N GLY A 81 25.97 24.81 8.80
CA GLY A 81 25.20 24.80 10.05
C GLY A 81 23.82 24.14 9.93
N LEU A 82 23.61 23.33 8.89
CA LEU A 82 22.34 22.67 8.59
C LEU A 82 22.25 21.25 9.16
N VAL A 83 23.32 20.76 9.81
CA VAL A 83 23.37 19.43 10.44
C VAL A 83 23.37 19.60 11.96
N LYS A 84 22.27 19.25 12.63
CA LYS A 84 22.25 19.18 14.10
C LYS A 84 22.94 17.88 14.53
N GLN A 85 24.00 17.96 15.33
CA GLN A 85 24.54 16.79 16.02
C GLN A 85 23.49 16.25 17.00
N LYS A 86 22.91 15.09 16.68
CA LYS A 86 22.07 14.34 17.61
C LYS A 86 22.97 13.88 18.77
N GLN A 87 22.67 14.31 20.00
CA GLN A 87 23.29 13.70 21.17
C GLN A 87 23.05 12.20 21.10
N ALA A 88 24.11 11.41 20.98
CA ALA A 88 24.04 9.96 20.95
C ALA A 88 23.26 9.51 22.19
N VAL A 89 22.03 9.04 21.97
CA VAL A 89 21.28 8.33 23.00
C VAL A 89 22.12 7.10 23.30
N ARG A 90 22.69 7.04 24.51
CA ARG A 90 23.51 5.92 24.96
C ARG A 90 22.78 4.63 24.63
N SER A 91 23.34 3.83 23.73
CA SER A 91 22.90 2.47 23.47
C SER A 91 22.90 1.70 24.79
N LEU A 92 21.73 1.24 25.23
CA LEU A 92 21.62 0.37 26.40
C LEU A 92 22.27 -0.98 26.04
N ALA A 93 23.22 -1.42 26.85
CA ALA A 93 24.06 -2.59 26.58
C ALA A 93 23.32 -3.94 26.70
N THR A 94 22.05 -3.94 27.08
CA THR A 94 21.30 -5.17 27.39
C THR A 94 19.86 -5.08 26.86
N PRO A 95 19.37 -6.09 26.11
CA PRO A 95 17.98 -6.11 25.64
C PRO A 95 17.02 -6.34 26.82
N LEU A 96 16.08 -5.42 27.01
CA LEU A 96 14.98 -5.54 27.98
C LEU A 96 13.90 -6.48 27.41
N ARG A 97 13.63 -7.58 28.12
CA ARG A 97 12.49 -8.46 27.83
C ARG A 97 11.23 -7.86 28.45
N MET A 98 10.20 -7.61 27.64
CA MET A 98 8.97 -6.90 28.04
C MET A 98 8.02 -7.68 28.98
N PHE A 99 8.50 -8.70 29.72
CA PHE A 99 7.64 -9.56 30.55
C PHE A 99 8.20 -9.91 31.94
N ASP A 100 9.24 -9.20 32.41
CA ASP A 100 9.77 -9.44 33.76
C ASP A 100 9.65 -8.16 34.60
N GLY A 101 8.80 -8.20 35.63
CA GLY A 101 8.75 -7.18 36.69
C GLY A 101 7.63 -6.15 36.61
N MET A 102 6.37 -6.57 36.71
CA MET A 102 5.38 -5.79 37.46
C MET A 102 5.64 -6.03 38.95
N ASP A 103 6.63 -5.34 39.52
CA ASP A 103 6.75 -5.19 40.96
C ASP A 103 6.67 -3.70 41.29
N GLU A 104 5.73 -3.37 42.18
CA GLU A 104 5.52 -2.04 42.74
C GLU A 104 6.72 -1.65 43.62
N GLU A 105 7.80 -1.14 43.02
CA GLU A 105 8.80 -0.37 43.76
C GLU A 105 9.06 0.99 43.10
N GLU A 106 9.03 2.03 43.93
CA GLU A 106 9.22 3.43 43.57
C GLU A 106 10.48 3.62 42.70
N ALA A 107 10.28 4.21 41.51
CA ALA A 107 11.36 4.62 40.64
C ALA A 107 12.39 5.49 41.41
N PRO A 108 13.71 5.22 41.31
CA PRO A 108 14.72 6.03 41.98
C PRO A 108 14.69 7.44 41.41
N LYS A 109 14.33 8.42 42.26
CA LYS A 109 14.32 9.85 41.91
C LYS A 109 15.72 10.27 41.47
N LYS A 110 15.89 10.49 40.16
CA LYS A 110 17.07 11.12 39.57
C LYS A 110 17.24 12.50 40.23
N LYS A 111 18.40 12.78 40.83
CA LYS A 111 18.72 14.11 41.36
C LYS A 111 18.55 15.15 40.24
N PRO A 112 17.72 16.19 40.40
CA PRO A 112 17.54 17.21 39.38
C PRO A 112 18.88 17.92 39.13
N GLN A 113 19.27 18.02 37.86
CA GLN A 113 20.29 19.00 37.46
C GLN A 113 19.65 20.39 37.58
N GLU A 114 20.30 21.27 38.33
CA GLU A 114 19.90 22.67 38.47
C GLU A 114 20.06 23.37 37.12
N LEU A 115 18.93 23.60 36.45
CA LEU A 115 18.82 24.56 35.36
C LEU A 115 18.14 25.79 35.95
N ASP A 116 18.90 26.88 36.07
CA ASP A 116 18.42 28.20 36.48
C ASP A 116 17.41 28.72 35.45
N GLY A 117 16.13 28.53 35.75
CA GLY A 117 15.00 29.12 35.05
C GLY A 117 13.89 29.45 36.06
N PRO A 118 13.04 30.46 35.78
CA PRO A 118 12.03 30.91 36.73
C PRO A 118 11.07 29.78 37.11
N VAL A 119 10.92 29.56 38.42
CA VAL A 119 10.17 28.45 39.02
C VAL A 119 8.68 28.55 38.66
N LEU A 120 8.22 27.69 37.73
CA LEU A 120 6.80 27.51 37.43
C LEU A 120 6.04 27.02 38.70
N SER A 121 4.96 27.71 39.07
CA SER A 121 4.09 27.40 40.21
C SER A 121 3.48 25.98 40.12
N GLU A 122 3.24 25.32 41.26
CA GLU A 122 2.61 23.98 41.34
C GLU A 122 1.27 23.90 40.59
N ARG A 123 0.52 25.01 40.59
CA ARG A 123 -0.75 25.14 39.88
C ARG A 123 -0.59 25.09 38.35
N ASP A 124 0.52 25.59 37.83
CA ASP A 124 0.82 25.59 36.39
C ASP A 124 1.37 24.24 35.94
N ARG A 125 2.12 23.52 36.79
CA ARG A 125 2.54 22.13 36.54
C ARG A 125 1.33 21.20 36.39
N LEU A 126 0.35 21.30 37.30
CA LEU A 126 -0.88 20.49 37.24
C LEU A 126 -1.74 20.82 36.01
N LYS A 127 -1.81 22.10 35.61
CA LYS A 127 -2.50 22.51 34.36
C LYS A 127 -1.79 21.94 33.13
N LEU A 128 -0.46 21.96 33.12
CA LEU A 128 0.35 21.48 32.01
C LEU A 128 0.26 19.95 31.88
N GLU A 129 0.22 19.21 32.98
CA GLU A 129 -0.07 17.76 32.98
C GLU A 129 -1.48 17.45 32.47
N ARG A 130 -2.50 18.20 32.91
CA ARG A 130 -3.87 18.03 32.42
C ARG A 130 -3.99 18.35 30.92
N ARG A 131 -3.25 19.34 30.43
CA ARG A 131 -3.20 19.68 29.00
C ARG A 131 -2.50 18.59 28.19
N LYS A 132 -1.35 18.10 28.67
CA LYS A 132 -0.63 16.95 28.07
C LYS A 132 -1.49 15.70 28.01
N ARG A 133 -2.15 15.29 29.11
CA ARG A 133 -3.07 14.14 29.12
C ARG A 133 -4.29 14.30 28.21
N LYS A 134 -4.69 15.54 27.91
CA LYS A 134 -5.79 15.83 26.97
C LYS A 134 -5.30 15.80 25.52
N GLU A 135 -4.12 16.35 25.25
CA GLU A 135 -3.44 16.28 23.94
C GLU A 135 -3.08 14.83 23.58
N GLU A 136 -2.61 14.04 24.53
CA GLU A 136 -2.27 12.62 24.36
C GLU A 136 -3.52 11.78 24.05
N ARG A 137 -4.60 11.94 24.82
CA ARG A 137 -5.90 11.33 24.50
C ARG A 137 -6.46 11.77 23.15
N GLN A 138 -6.25 13.02 22.76
CA GLN A 138 -6.66 13.49 21.43
C GLN A 138 -5.85 12.83 20.32
N ARG A 139 -4.54 12.68 20.50
CA ARG A 139 -3.67 11.98 19.54
C ARG A 139 -4.02 10.50 19.43
N GLU A 140 -4.23 9.82 20.56
CA GLU A 140 -4.64 8.41 20.59
C GLU A 140 -6.00 8.21 19.92
N ALA A 141 -6.98 9.08 20.20
CA ALA A 141 -8.28 9.02 19.55
C ALA A 141 -8.17 9.28 18.03
N GLN A 142 -7.36 10.25 17.61
CA GLN A 142 -7.08 10.48 16.19
C GLN A 142 -6.41 9.27 15.53
N TYR A 143 -5.46 8.64 16.21
CA TYR A 143 -4.79 7.45 15.72
C TYR A 143 -5.74 6.25 15.62
N GLN A 144 -6.60 6.02 16.61
CA GLN A 144 -7.62 4.97 16.57
C GLN A 144 -8.66 5.22 15.47
N MET A 145 -9.13 6.46 15.31
CA MET A 145 -10.04 6.81 14.21
C MET A 145 -9.38 6.59 12.85
N HIS A 146 -8.10 6.93 12.71
CA HIS A 146 -7.34 6.69 11.49
C HIS A 146 -7.17 5.20 11.18
N LEU A 147 -6.88 4.39 12.19
CA LEU A 147 -6.82 2.93 12.04
C LEU A 147 -8.18 2.36 11.59
N ALA A 148 -9.27 2.77 12.23
CA ALA A 148 -10.61 2.31 11.88
C ALA A 148 -11.05 2.77 10.48
N GLU A 149 -10.68 3.99 10.07
CA GLU A 149 -10.92 4.48 8.71
C GLU A 149 -10.11 3.66 7.69
N MET A 150 -8.83 3.39 7.96
CA MET A 150 -8.00 2.54 7.11
C MET A 150 -8.55 1.11 6.98
N GLU A 151 -9.03 0.54 8.08
CA GLU A 151 -9.66 -0.79 8.11
C GLU A 151 -11.00 -0.81 7.38
N ALA A 152 -11.82 0.23 7.51
CA ALA A 152 -13.08 0.37 6.77
C ALA A 152 -12.85 0.52 5.26
N VAL A 153 -11.83 1.29 4.86
CA VAL A 153 -11.45 1.43 3.44
C VAL A 153 -10.87 0.11 2.90
N LYS A 154 -10.12 -0.63 3.71
CA LYS A 154 -9.65 -1.98 3.37
C LYS A 154 -10.82 -2.96 3.20
N ALA A 155 -11.80 -2.93 4.10
CA ALA A 155 -13.00 -3.75 4.03
C ALA A 155 -13.93 -3.36 2.87
N GLY A 156 -13.90 -2.09 2.45
CA GLY A 156 -14.65 -1.57 1.30
C GLY A 156 -13.95 -1.74 -0.05
N MET A 157 -12.73 -2.28 -0.08
CA MET A 157 -12.01 -2.54 -1.34
C MET A 157 -12.77 -3.62 -2.12
N PRO A 158 -13.21 -3.35 -3.36
CA PRO A 158 -13.90 -4.36 -4.15
C PRO A 158 -12.97 -5.57 -4.29
N VAL A 159 -13.51 -6.75 -4.03
CA VAL A 159 -12.82 -8.01 -4.32
C VAL A 159 -12.42 -7.98 -5.78
N VAL A 160 -11.20 -8.41 -6.06
CA VAL A 160 -10.70 -8.53 -7.43
C VAL A 160 -11.66 -9.45 -8.18
N CYS A 161 -12.40 -8.89 -9.13
CA CYS A 161 -13.34 -9.62 -9.97
C CYS A 161 -12.90 -9.50 -11.42
N VAL A 162 -12.75 -10.63 -12.10
CA VAL A 162 -12.61 -10.65 -13.56
C VAL A 162 -14.00 -10.40 -14.16
N ASN A 163 -14.24 -9.23 -14.76
CA ASN A 163 -15.47 -9.03 -15.53
C ASN A 163 -15.33 -9.69 -16.90
N HIS A 164 -16.17 -10.68 -17.17
CA HIS A 164 -16.23 -11.37 -18.45
C HIS A 164 -17.10 -10.65 -19.49
N ASP A 165 -17.80 -9.58 -19.11
CA ASP A 165 -18.67 -8.79 -19.98
C ASP A 165 -17.87 -7.76 -20.82
N SER A 166 -16.90 -8.25 -21.58
CA SER A 166 -16.10 -7.43 -22.51
C SER A 166 -16.88 -6.94 -23.74
N GLY A 167 -18.18 -7.25 -23.85
CA GLY A 167 -18.99 -7.05 -25.06
C GLY A 167 -20.06 -5.95 -25.00
N ALA A 168 -20.31 -5.30 -23.85
CA ALA A 168 -21.42 -4.36 -23.71
C ALA A 168 -21.02 -2.88 -23.94
N GLY A 169 -20.81 -2.50 -25.20
CA GLY A 169 -21.37 -1.26 -25.78
C GLY A 169 -21.05 0.13 -25.21
N GLY A 170 -19.87 0.38 -24.63
CA GLY A 170 -19.42 1.74 -24.27
C GLY A 170 -18.36 2.31 -25.23
N PRO A 171 -18.23 3.64 -25.39
CA PRO A 171 -17.16 4.23 -26.19
C PRO A 171 -15.80 3.77 -25.64
N ALA A 172 -14.91 3.37 -26.55
CA ALA A 172 -13.61 2.76 -26.28
C ALA A 172 -12.57 3.75 -25.73
N VAL A 173 -12.95 4.57 -24.75
CA VAL A 173 -12.02 5.41 -24.01
C VAL A 173 -11.28 4.50 -23.05
N LYS A 174 -10.06 4.12 -23.45
CA LYS A 174 -9.14 3.32 -22.63
C LYS A 174 -8.25 4.19 -21.74
N ASP A 175 -8.25 5.49 -21.99
CA ASP A 175 -7.48 6.47 -21.24
C ASP A 175 -8.24 6.88 -19.98
N ILE A 176 -7.52 7.11 -18.88
CA ILE A 176 -8.08 7.59 -17.63
C ILE A 176 -7.79 9.08 -17.53
N HIS A 177 -8.81 9.90 -17.30
CA HIS A 177 -8.66 11.35 -17.20
C HIS A 177 -9.33 11.87 -15.95
N MET A 178 -8.54 12.18 -14.93
CA MET A 178 -9.00 12.67 -13.64
C MET A 178 -8.70 14.16 -13.54
N GLU A 179 -9.72 14.99 -13.30
CA GLU A 179 -9.57 16.44 -13.15
C GLU A 179 -10.15 16.91 -11.82
N ASN A 180 -9.50 17.91 -11.22
CA ASN A 180 -9.94 18.61 -10.00
C ASN A 180 -10.33 17.67 -8.87
N PHE A 181 -9.56 16.60 -8.66
CA PHE A 181 -9.84 15.64 -7.61
C PHE A 181 -9.13 16.01 -6.31
N ASN A 182 -9.84 15.78 -5.20
CA ASN A 182 -9.34 15.99 -3.85
C ASN A 182 -9.28 14.65 -3.12
N VAL A 183 -8.17 14.36 -2.47
CA VAL A 183 -8.00 13.16 -1.65
C VAL A 183 -7.70 13.59 -0.22
N SER A 184 -8.63 13.26 0.68
CA SER A 184 -8.54 13.56 2.11
C SER A 184 -8.62 12.28 2.94
N VAL A 185 -7.82 12.18 3.99
CA VAL A 185 -7.82 11.04 4.93
C VAL A 185 -7.77 11.56 6.35
N GLY A 186 -8.66 11.08 7.22
CA GLY A 186 -8.63 11.44 8.64
C GLY A 186 -8.71 12.95 8.91
N GLY A 187 -9.39 13.70 8.03
CA GLY A 187 -9.50 15.15 8.11
C GLY A 187 -8.28 15.94 7.64
N ARG A 188 -7.28 15.28 7.04
CA ARG A 188 -6.14 15.94 6.39
C ARG A 188 -6.22 15.77 4.87
N ASP A 189 -6.17 16.89 4.16
CA ASP A 189 -6.11 16.89 2.70
C ASP A 189 -4.69 16.50 2.26
N LEU A 190 -4.59 15.41 1.49
CA LEU A 190 -3.34 14.87 0.95
C LEU A 190 -3.08 15.41 -0.45
N ILE A 191 -4.12 15.43 -1.28
CA ILE A 191 -4.08 15.94 -2.65
C ILE A 191 -5.23 16.94 -2.79
N ILE A 192 -4.91 18.13 -3.29
CA ILE A 192 -5.85 19.22 -3.52
C ILE A 192 -5.73 19.65 -4.98
N ASP A 193 -6.87 19.77 -5.65
CA ASP A 193 -7.00 20.18 -7.06
C ASP A 193 -6.07 19.39 -8.00
N GLY A 194 -5.99 18.07 -7.77
CA GLY A 194 -5.17 17.18 -8.59
C GLY A 194 -5.75 16.98 -9.99
N SER A 195 -4.88 16.96 -11.00
CA SER A 195 -5.24 16.61 -12.38
C SER A 195 -4.24 15.59 -12.94
N VAL A 196 -4.71 14.43 -13.38
CA VAL A 196 -3.88 13.34 -13.90
C VAL A 196 -4.54 12.69 -15.11
N THR A 197 -3.77 12.53 -16.19
CA THR A 197 -4.17 11.80 -17.39
C THR A 197 -3.27 10.59 -17.59
N LEU A 198 -3.85 9.39 -17.64
CA LEU A 198 -3.14 8.13 -17.89
C LEU A 198 -3.58 7.56 -19.23
N SER A 199 -2.69 7.59 -20.21
CA SER A 199 -2.93 6.95 -21.52
C SER A 199 -2.75 5.44 -21.46
N PHE A 200 -3.60 4.70 -22.17
CA PHE A 200 -3.54 3.25 -22.30
C PHE A 200 -2.21 2.77 -22.89
N GLY A 201 -1.70 1.66 -22.34
CA GLY A 201 -0.47 1.00 -22.82
C GLY A 201 0.83 1.68 -22.36
N ARG A 202 0.77 2.62 -21.42
CA ARG A 202 1.95 3.25 -20.81
C ARG A 202 2.13 2.81 -19.36
N HIS A 203 3.38 2.72 -18.94
CA HIS A 203 3.76 2.47 -17.55
C HIS A 203 4.09 3.80 -16.88
N TYR A 204 3.51 4.03 -15.71
CA TYR A 204 3.71 5.25 -14.93
C TYR A 204 4.25 4.89 -13.54
N GLY A 205 5.24 5.66 -13.07
CA GLY A 205 5.77 5.56 -11.71
C GLY A 205 5.27 6.72 -10.86
N LEU A 206 4.74 6.41 -9.67
CA LEU A 206 4.33 7.43 -8.70
C LEU A 206 5.38 7.53 -7.59
N VAL A 207 6.13 8.63 -7.57
CA VAL A 207 7.26 8.85 -6.63
C VAL A 207 6.98 10.02 -5.69
N GLY A 208 7.48 9.93 -4.46
CA GLY A 208 7.49 11.05 -3.51
C GLY A 208 7.86 10.60 -2.09
N ARG A 209 7.77 11.48 -1.10
CA ARG A 209 8.06 11.14 0.30
C ARG A 209 7.00 10.23 0.93
N ASN A 210 7.38 9.40 1.90
CA ASN A 210 6.40 8.63 2.69
C ASN A 210 5.42 9.58 3.39
N GLY A 211 4.13 9.22 3.40
CA GLY A 211 3.06 10.06 3.97
C GLY A 211 2.50 11.16 3.07
N THR A 212 2.95 11.27 1.81
CA THR A 212 2.37 12.21 0.81
C THR A 212 1.06 11.73 0.18
N GLY A 213 0.56 10.56 0.58
CA GLY A 213 -0.71 10.02 0.11
C GLY A 213 -0.64 9.14 -1.15
N LYS A 214 0.54 8.66 -1.57
CA LYS A 214 0.68 7.76 -2.73
C LYS A 214 -0.18 6.50 -2.64
N THR A 215 -0.03 5.73 -1.56
CA THR A 215 -0.82 4.52 -1.33
C THR A 215 -2.30 4.86 -1.24
N THR A 216 -2.64 5.99 -0.62
CA THR A 216 -4.02 6.45 -0.54
C THR A 216 -4.61 6.79 -1.90
N PHE A 217 -3.86 7.49 -2.75
CA PHE A 217 -4.29 7.82 -4.11
C PHE A 217 -4.54 6.57 -4.95
N LEU A 218 -3.62 5.60 -4.90
CA LEU A 218 -3.79 4.30 -5.57
C LEU A 218 -5.03 3.56 -5.05
N ARG A 219 -5.30 3.65 -3.74
CA ARG A 219 -6.49 3.04 -3.14
C ARG A 219 -7.79 3.73 -3.58
N HIS A 220 -7.85 5.06 -3.60
CA HIS A 220 -9.02 5.80 -4.08
C HIS A 220 -9.28 5.56 -5.57
N MET A 221 -8.22 5.40 -6.37
CA MET A 221 -8.31 5.02 -7.77
C MET A 221 -8.93 3.62 -7.90
N ALA A 222 -8.46 2.64 -7.13
CA ALA A 222 -9.02 1.27 -7.11
C ALA A 222 -10.49 1.20 -6.67
N LEU A 223 -10.90 2.09 -5.77
CA LEU A 223 -12.29 2.23 -5.31
C LEU A 223 -13.20 2.97 -6.31
N HIS A 224 -12.66 3.46 -7.43
CA HIS A 224 -13.36 4.36 -8.34
C HIS A 224 -13.97 5.58 -7.60
N ALA A 225 -13.32 6.02 -6.51
CA ALA A 225 -13.75 7.14 -5.69
C ALA A 225 -13.37 8.50 -6.31
N ILE A 226 -12.60 8.48 -7.40
CA ILE A 226 -12.16 9.65 -8.15
C ILE A 226 -12.95 9.73 -9.45
N ASP A 227 -13.58 10.87 -9.70
CA ASP A 227 -14.28 11.13 -10.94
C ASP A 227 -13.33 11.15 -12.14
N GLY A 228 -13.80 10.64 -13.28
CA GLY A 228 -13.03 10.60 -14.53
C GLY A 228 -12.42 9.24 -14.88
N ILE A 229 -12.54 8.25 -14.01
CA ILE A 229 -12.21 6.85 -14.31
C ILE A 229 -13.36 6.20 -15.12
N PRO A 230 -13.11 5.67 -16.32
CA PRO A 230 -14.14 4.97 -17.10
C PRO A 230 -14.70 3.75 -16.35
N LYS A 231 -16.02 3.56 -16.37
CA LYS A 231 -16.69 2.44 -15.66
C LYS A 231 -16.30 1.05 -16.17
N ASN A 232 -15.83 0.98 -17.42
CA ASN A 232 -15.32 -0.22 -18.07
C ASN A 232 -13.81 -0.45 -17.81
N CYS A 233 -13.13 0.47 -17.12
CA CYS A 233 -11.75 0.29 -16.70
C CYS A 233 -11.73 -0.59 -15.44
N GLN A 234 -10.93 -1.66 -15.46
CA GLN A 234 -10.65 -2.48 -14.28
C GLN A 234 -9.33 -2.03 -13.68
N ILE A 235 -9.36 -1.66 -12.40
CA ILE A 235 -8.16 -1.26 -11.66
C ILE A 235 -7.87 -2.34 -10.63
N LEU A 236 -6.72 -2.99 -10.79
CA LEU A 236 -6.21 -3.98 -9.85
C LEU A 236 -5.19 -3.32 -8.91
N HIS A 237 -5.52 -3.26 -7.62
CA HIS A 237 -4.61 -2.77 -6.59
C HIS A 237 -3.98 -3.94 -5.84
N VAL A 238 -2.64 -3.94 -5.76
CA VAL A 238 -1.87 -4.94 -5.01
C VAL A 238 -1.36 -4.27 -3.73
N GLU A 239 -1.69 -4.85 -2.58
CA GLU A 239 -1.21 -4.36 -1.28
C GLU A 239 0.27 -4.71 -1.08
N GLN A 240 1.03 -3.85 -0.39
CA GLN A 240 2.47 -4.01 -0.15
C GLN A 240 2.81 -5.12 0.86
N GLU A 241 1.86 -5.53 1.70
CA GLU A 241 2.05 -6.58 2.71
C GLU A 241 0.85 -7.53 2.69
N VAL A 242 1.06 -8.73 2.16
CA VAL A 242 0.08 -9.81 2.21
C VAL A 242 0.57 -10.80 3.25
N VAL A 243 -0.25 -11.09 4.26
CA VAL A 243 0.01 -12.24 5.14
C VAL A 243 -0.14 -13.48 4.27
N GLY A 244 0.97 -14.17 4.05
CA GLY A 244 0.99 -15.38 3.23
C GLY A 244 0.05 -16.43 3.81
N ASP A 245 -0.84 -16.94 2.97
CA ASP A 245 -1.69 -18.09 3.28
C ASP A 245 -1.12 -19.34 2.56
N ASP A 246 -1.51 -20.53 3.00
CA ASP A 246 -1.07 -21.81 2.40
C ASP A 246 -1.68 -22.03 0.99
N THR A 247 -2.53 -21.12 0.53
CA THR A 247 -3.13 -21.14 -0.79
C THR A 247 -2.06 -20.97 -1.88
N SER A 248 -2.01 -21.91 -2.83
CA SER A 248 -1.05 -21.84 -3.93
C SER A 248 -1.26 -20.58 -4.80
N ALA A 249 -0.18 -20.04 -5.37
CA ALA A 249 -0.26 -18.86 -6.24
C ALA A 249 -1.23 -19.07 -7.42
N LEU A 250 -1.28 -20.29 -7.97
CA LEU A 250 -2.23 -20.66 -9.02
C LEU A 250 -3.68 -20.59 -8.54
N GLN A 251 -3.98 -21.16 -7.37
CA GLN A 251 -5.33 -21.09 -6.80
C GLN A 251 -5.74 -19.66 -6.44
N CYS A 252 -4.81 -18.82 -5.96
CA CYS A 252 -5.10 -17.42 -5.69
C CYS A 252 -5.59 -16.68 -6.94
N VAL A 253 -4.91 -16.89 -8.08
CA VAL A 253 -5.32 -16.30 -9.37
C VAL A 253 -6.65 -16.88 -9.84
N LEU A 254 -6.89 -18.19 -9.68
CA LEU A 254 -8.16 -18.82 -10.07
C LEU A 254 -9.33 -18.34 -9.22
N ASN A 255 -9.12 -18.15 -7.91
CA ASN A 255 -10.13 -17.66 -6.97
C ASN A 255 -10.46 -16.18 -7.17
N SER A 256 -9.59 -15.42 -7.86
CA SER A 256 -9.88 -14.04 -8.28
C SER A 256 -11.00 -13.98 -9.34
N ASP A 257 -11.31 -15.10 -10.00
CA ASP A 257 -12.49 -15.23 -10.85
C ASP A 257 -13.71 -15.68 -10.04
N VAL A 258 -14.34 -14.71 -9.38
CA VAL A 258 -15.49 -14.91 -8.50
C VAL A 258 -16.66 -15.54 -9.28
N GLU A 259 -16.90 -15.10 -10.52
CA GLU A 259 -17.98 -15.62 -11.36
C GLU A 259 -17.75 -17.11 -11.70
N ARG A 260 -16.54 -17.47 -12.14
CA ARG A 260 -16.18 -18.88 -12.39
C ARG A 260 -16.36 -19.75 -11.15
N THR A 261 -15.90 -19.26 -10.00
CA THR A 261 -15.95 -20.02 -8.74
C THR A 261 -17.40 -20.28 -8.32
N GLN A 262 -18.24 -19.24 -8.37
CA GLN A 262 -19.67 -19.36 -8.06
C GLN A 262 -20.40 -20.31 -9.02
N LEU A 263 -20.14 -20.23 -10.32
CA LEU A 263 -20.77 -21.10 -11.31
C LEU A 263 -20.39 -22.57 -11.11
N LEU A 264 -19.13 -22.87 -10.78
CA LEU A 264 -18.68 -24.24 -10.49
C LEU A 264 -19.27 -24.79 -9.19
N GLU A 265 -19.40 -23.97 -8.15
CA GLU A 265 -20.09 -24.35 -6.92
C GLU A 265 -21.58 -24.61 -7.16
N GLU A 266 -22.25 -23.76 -7.94
CA GLU A 266 -23.65 -23.93 -8.32
C GLU A 266 -23.85 -25.21 -9.16
N GLU A 267 -22.98 -25.46 -10.13
CA GLU A 267 -22.97 -26.70 -10.92
C GLU A 267 -22.85 -27.95 -10.03
N ALA A 268 -21.84 -27.98 -9.14
CA ALA A 268 -21.61 -29.11 -8.25
C ALA A 268 -22.82 -29.38 -7.34
N ARG A 269 -23.45 -28.32 -6.84
CA ARG A 269 -24.67 -28.39 -6.02
C ARG A 269 -25.85 -28.95 -6.81
N LEU A 270 -26.08 -28.48 -8.02
CA LEU A 270 -27.18 -28.94 -8.87
C LEU A 270 -26.98 -30.40 -9.33
N LEU A 271 -25.74 -30.81 -9.63
CA LEU A 271 -25.40 -32.21 -9.93
C LEU A 271 -25.60 -33.15 -8.73
N ALA A 272 -25.34 -32.67 -7.50
CA ALA A 272 -25.66 -33.43 -6.29
C ALA A 272 -27.17 -33.62 -6.13
N LEU A 273 -27.93 -32.53 -6.28
CA LEU A 273 -29.39 -32.54 -6.18
C LEU A 273 -30.05 -33.42 -7.26
N GLN A 274 -29.52 -33.40 -8.49
CA GLN A 274 -29.97 -34.29 -9.57
C GLN A 274 -29.76 -35.77 -9.22
N ARG A 275 -28.60 -36.13 -8.65
CA ARG A 275 -28.30 -37.50 -8.21
C ARG A 275 -29.22 -37.97 -7.08
N GLU A 276 -29.52 -37.10 -6.12
CA GLU A 276 -30.45 -37.40 -5.02
C GLU A 276 -31.87 -37.66 -5.53
N MET A 277 -32.39 -36.80 -6.43
CA MET A 277 -33.71 -36.98 -7.03
C MET A 277 -33.82 -38.27 -7.87
N GLU A 278 -32.74 -38.66 -8.54
CA GLU A 278 -32.68 -39.93 -9.28
C GLU A 278 -32.70 -41.16 -8.36
N PHE A 279 -32.04 -41.07 -7.21
CA PHE A 279 -32.03 -42.13 -6.20
C PHE A 279 -33.39 -42.29 -5.49
N GLU A 280 -34.09 -41.20 -5.20
CA GLU A 280 -35.45 -41.21 -4.64
C GLU A 280 -36.47 -41.77 -5.65
N GLY A 281 -36.31 -41.48 -6.94
CA GLY A 281 -37.11 -42.08 -8.01
C GLY A 281 -36.93 -43.59 -8.13
N ALA A 282 -35.73 -44.10 -7.89
CA ALA A 282 -35.41 -45.53 -7.96
C ALA A 282 -35.91 -46.33 -6.74
N THR A 283 -36.05 -45.72 -5.57
CA THR A 283 -36.48 -46.38 -4.31
C THR A 283 -38.00 -46.48 -4.15
N GLY A 284 -38.79 -46.07 -5.15
CA GLY A 284 -40.20 -46.47 -5.29
C GLY A 284 -41.19 -45.88 -4.27
N LYS A 285 -40.79 -44.91 -3.42
CA LYS A 285 -41.72 -44.17 -2.56
C LYS A 285 -42.45 -43.09 -3.36
N SER A 286 -43.30 -43.52 -4.29
CA SER A 286 -44.16 -42.64 -5.09
C SER A 286 -45.26 -42.02 -4.20
N ASN A 287 -44.97 -40.90 -3.55
CA ASN A 287 -46.00 -39.88 -3.37
C ASN A 287 -45.95 -38.99 -4.61
N LYS A 288 -46.91 -39.23 -5.51
CA LYS A 288 -47.04 -38.59 -6.82
C LYS A 288 -47.46 -37.12 -6.65
N ASN A 289 -46.54 -36.30 -6.13
CA ASN A 289 -46.66 -34.86 -6.18
C ASN A 289 -46.31 -34.41 -7.60
N ILE A 290 -47.29 -33.81 -8.27
CA ILE A 290 -47.22 -33.28 -9.65
C ILE A 290 -46.04 -32.28 -9.83
N ASN A 291 -45.46 -31.77 -8.74
CA ASN A 291 -44.34 -30.83 -8.73
C ASN A 291 -42.93 -31.45 -8.82
N GLY A 292 -42.79 -32.79 -8.77
CA GLY A 292 -41.48 -33.45 -8.83
C GLY A 292 -40.82 -33.39 -10.22
N GLY A 293 -41.62 -33.46 -11.29
CA GLY A 293 -41.14 -33.35 -12.68
C GLY A 293 -40.63 -31.95 -13.00
N THR A 294 -41.39 -30.93 -12.61
CA THR A 294 -41.02 -29.51 -12.79
C THR A 294 -39.71 -29.15 -12.11
N ASN A 295 -39.40 -29.72 -10.94
CA ASN A 295 -38.12 -29.45 -10.27
C ASN A 295 -36.93 -30.08 -11.00
N LYS A 296 -37.08 -31.29 -11.55
CA LYS A 296 -36.02 -31.93 -12.34
C LYS A 296 -35.73 -31.13 -13.62
N ASP A 297 -36.79 -30.71 -14.31
CA ASP A 297 -36.66 -29.91 -15.53
C ASP A 297 -36.04 -28.54 -15.26
N ASN A 298 -36.38 -27.88 -14.14
CA ASN A 298 -35.77 -26.61 -13.71
C ASN A 298 -34.27 -26.75 -13.41
N VAL A 299 -33.86 -27.82 -12.72
CA VAL A 299 -32.45 -28.10 -12.42
C VAL A 299 -31.65 -28.33 -13.71
N SER A 300 -32.21 -29.09 -14.64
CA SER A 300 -31.58 -29.33 -15.95
C SER A 300 -31.48 -28.05 -16.79
N GLN A 301 -32.51 -27.20 -16.80
CA GLN A 301 -32.45 -25.90 -17.47
C GLN A 301 -31.38 -24.99 -16.86
N ARG A 302 -31.30 -24.93 -15.52
CA ARG A 302 -30.30 -24.12 -14.83
C ARG A 302 -28.87 -24.62 -15.08
N LEU A 303 -28.65 -25.93 -15.12
CA LEU A 303 -27.37 -26.52 -15.51
C LEU A 303 -26.99 -26.14 -16.95
N GLU A 304 -27.93 -26.16 -17.88
CA GLU A 304 -27.68 -25.74 -19.27
C GLU A 304 -27.29 -24.26 -19.36
N GLU A 305 -27.94 -23.38 -18.60
CA GLU A 305 -27.55 -21.96 -18.50
C GLU A 305 -26.13 -21.80 -17.93
N ILE A 306 -25.79 -22.53 -16.88
CA ILE A 306 -24.47 -22.49 -16.25
C ILE A 306 -23.40 -22.97 -17.24
N TYR A 307 -23.63 -24.08 -17.96
CA TYR A 307 -22.69 -24.55 -18.97
C TYR A 307 -22.48 -23.55 -20.11
N LYS A 308 -23.56 -22.92 -20.60
CA LYS A 308 -23.46 -21.85 -21.60
C LYS A 308 -22.64 -20.67 -21.08
N ARG A 309 -22.81 -20.29 -19.80
CA ARG A 309 -22.04 -19.21 -19.20
C ARG A 309 -20.58 -19.60 -18.97
N LEU A 310 -20.30 -20.81 -18.49
CA LEU A 310 -18.95 -21.36 -18.32
C LEU A 310 -18.18 -21.44 -19.65
N GLU A 311 -18.87 -21.81 -20.74
CA GLU A 311 -18.32 -21.79 -22.10
C GLU A 311 -18.04 -20.35 -22.55
N PHE A 312 -18.98 -19.42 -22.32
CA PHE A 312 -18.81 -18.02 -22.67
C PHE A 312 -17.61 -17.36 -21.98
N ILE A 313 -17.37 -17.65 -20.71
CA ILE A 313 -16.22 -17.12 -19.95
C ILE A 313 -14.92 -17.92 -20.16
N ASP A 314 -14.96 -18.97 -20.99
CA ASP A 314 -13.86 -19.89 -21.26
C ASP A 314 -13.21 -20.41 -19.96
N ALA A 315 -14.06 -20.94 -19.06
CA ALA A 315 -13.66 -21.36 -17.72
C ALA A 315 -12.67 -22.54 -17.71
N TYR A 316 -12.68 -23.36 -18.77
CA TYR A 316 -11.81 -24.54 -18.92
C TYR A 316 -10.37 -24.17 -19.28
N SER A 317 -10.14 -23.03 -19.94
CA SER A 317 -8.79 -22.52 -20.23
C SER A 317 -8.16 -21.75 -19.07
N ALA A 318 -8.94 -21.46 -18.02
CA ALA A 318 -8.54 -20.56 -16.94
C ALA A 318 -7.23 -20.97 -16.24
N GLU A 319 -6.97 -22.27 -16.06
CA GLU A 319 -5.72 -22.76 -15.46
C GLU A 319 -4.50 -22.43 -16.31
N SER A 320 -4.62 -22.61 -17.63
CA SER A 320 -3.54 -22.30 -18.58
C SER A 320 -3.29 -20.79 -18.63
N ARG A 321 -4.35 -19.99 -18.65
CA ARG A 321 -4.25 -18.52 -18.58
C ARG A 321 -3.60 -18.05 -17.28
N ALA A 322 -4.05 -18.58 -16.13
CA ALA A 322 -3.48 -18.27 -14.82
C ALA A 322 -2.00 -18.65 -14.75
N ALA A 323 -1.63 -19.82 -15.26
CA ALA A 323 -0.22 -20.25 -15.34
C ALA A 323 0.60 -19.32 -16.24
N SER A 324 0.06 -18.85 -17.37
CA SER A 324 0.74 -17.90 -18.26
C SER A 324 0.95 -16.54 -17.59
N ILE A 325 -0.03 -16.06 -16.80
CA ILE A 325 0.09 -14.80 -16.05
C ILE A 325 1.20 -14.95 -15.00
N LEU A 326 1.17 -16.03 -14.22
CA LEU A 326 2.18 -16.31 -13.20
C LEU A 326 3.57 -16.56 -13.79
N ALA A 327 3.68 -17.05 -15.02
CA ALA A 327 4.96 -17.19 -15.70
C ALA A 327 5.51 -15.85 -16.20
N GLY A 328 4.64 -14.89 -16.53
CA GLY A 328 5.02 -13.53 -16.95
C GLY A 328 5.37 -12.62 -15.77
N VAL A 329 4.82 -12.89 -14.59
CA VAL A 329 5.33 -12.35 -13.32
C VAL A 329 6.59 -13.16 -13.01
N ASP A 330 7.77 -12.68 -13.39
CA ASP A 330 9.03 -13.39 -13.23
C ASP A 330 9.38 -13.60 -11.72
N VAL A 331 8.75 -14.59 -11.07
CA VAL A 331 9.07 -15.04 -9.70
C VAL A 331 10.34 -15.92 -9.69
N LYS A 332 11.05 -16.03 -10.82
CA LYS A 332 12.22 -16.90 -10.97
C LYS A 332 13.51 -16.36 -10.36
N SER A 333 13.53 -15.14 -9.81
CA SER A 333 14.76 -14.55 -9.25
C SER A 333 14.48 -13.50 -8.17
N VAL A 334 13.80 -13.86 -7.09
CA VAL A 334 13.77 -13.01 -5.89
C VAL A 334 14.59 -13.67 -4.80
N ILE A 335 15.79 -13.12 -4.61
CA ILE A 335 16.57 -13.30 -3.38
C ILE A 335 15.75 -12.63 -2.27
N TRP A 336 15.24 -13.42 -1.34
CA TRP A 336 14.62 -12.91 -0.13
C TRP A 336 15.68 -12.17 0.69
N VAL A 337 15.63 -10.84 0.68
CA VAL A 337 16.23 -10.05 1.76
C VAL A 337 15.15 -9.92 2.82
N LEU A 338 15.22 -10.79 3.84
CA LEU A 338 14.61 -10.49 5.12
C LEU A 338 15.33 -9.27 5.68
N ILE A 339 14.58 -8.20 5.95
CA ILE A 339 14.99 -7.18 6.92
C ILE A 339 14.59 -7.67 8.31
#